data_AF-A0AAX2BBY1-F1
#
_entry.id   AF-A0AAX2BBY1-F1
#
_cell.length_a   1.000
_cell.length_b   1.000
_cell.length_c   1.000
_cell.angle_alpha   90.00
_cell.angle_beta   90.00
_cell.angle_gamma   90.00
#
_symmetry.space_group_name_H-M   'P 1'
#
loop_
_entity.id
_entity.type
_entity.pdbx_description
1 polymer ?
#
loop_
_entity_poly.entity_id
_entity_poly.type
_entity_poly.pdbx_seq_one_letter_code
_entity_poly.pdbx_strand_id
1 'polypeptide(L)' 'MVIDSTGLKVFGEGEWKVKKHGKERRRIWRKLHLAVDSNTHEIICADLSLNNVTDSEAFPG' A
#
# COMPACT_ATOMS: atom_id res chain seq x y z
N MET A 1 7.99 -17.39 7.10
CA MET A 1 7.58 -16.20 6.35
C MET A 1 6.58 -15.42 7.17
N VAL A 2 6.90 -14.16 7.45
CA VAL A 2 6.02 -13.22 8.16
C VAL A 2 5.53 -12.21 7.13
N ILE A 3 4.24 -11.91 7.13
CA ILE A 3 3.60 -10.97 6.21
C ILE A 3 2.88 -9.93 7.04
N ASP A 4 3.06 -8.66 6.68
CA ASP A 4 2.29 -7.55 7.22
C ASP A 4 2.05 -6.51 6.13
N SER A 5 0.96 -5.76 6.26
CA SER A 5 0.63 -4.66 5.35
C SER A 5 0.51 -3.32 6.03
N THR A 6 1.03 -2.29 5.35
CA THR A 6 0.95 -0.90 5.80
C THR A 6 0.24 -0.02 4.79
N GLY A 7 -0.48 0.97 5.29
CA GLY A 7 -1.18 1.97 4.47
C GLY A 7 -0.23 3.08 4.03
N LEU A 8 -0.09 3.25 2.71
CA LEU A 8 0.65 4.34 2.10
C LEU A 8 -0.30 5.41 1.56
N LYS A 9 -0.07 6.66 1.96
CA LYS A 9 -0.76 7.81 1.37
C LYS A 9 -0.02 8.29 0.13
N VAL A 10 -0.73 8.37 -1.00
CA VAL A 10 -0.15 8.88 -2.25
C VAL A 10 -0.22 10.40 -2.25
N PHE A 11 0.94 11.05 -2.28
CA PHE A 11 1.07 12.50 -2.42
C PHE A 11 1.36 12.88 -3.87
N GLY A 12 0.75 13.95 -4.37
CA GLY A 12 0.96 14.42 -5.74
C GLY A 12 -0.15 15.35 -6.21
N GLU A 13 -0.38 15.38 -7.53
CA GLU A 13 -1.35 16.25 -8.19
C GLU A 13 -2.74 16.20 -7.52
N GLY A 14 -3.21 15.01 -7.11
CA GLY A 14 -4.51 14.85 -6.44
C GLY A 14 -4.64 15.63 -5.13
N GLU A 15 -3.64 15.57 -4.25
CA GLU A 15 -3.68 16.32 -2.98
C GLU A 15 -3.55 17.83 -3.21
N TRP A 16 -2.65 18.25 -4.11
CA TRP A 16 -2.48 19.67 -4.44
C TRP A 16 -3.74 20.24 -5.11
N LYS A 17 -4.32 19.51 -6.06
CA LYS A 17 -5.53 19.90 -6.79
C LYS A 17 -6.75 19.93 -5.87
N VAL A 18 -6.90 19.00 -4.91
CA VAL A 18 -7.93 19.08 -3.86
C VAL A 18 -7.77 20.33 -3.00
N LYS A 19 -6.54 20.63 -2.60
CA LYS A 19 -6.25 21.81 -1.79
C LYS A 19 -6.56 23.12 -2.54
N LYS A 20 -6.37 23.14 -3.86
CA LYS A 20 -6.53 24.34 -4.70
C LYS A 20 -7.92 24.52 -5.29
N HIS A 21 -8.56 23.45 -5.74
CA HIS A 21 -9.78 23.47 -6.57
C HIS A 21 -10.96 22.70 -5.95
N GLY A 22 -10.81 22.15 -4.74
CA GLY A 22 -11.86 21.36 -4.11
C GLY A 22 -12.01 19.96 -4.73
N LYS A 23 -13.18 19.35 -4.57
CA LYS A 23 -13.52 17.91 -4.72
C LYS A 23 -13.22 17.20 -6.06
N GLU A 24 -12.42 17.77 -6.95
CA GLU A 24 -12.19 17.24 -8.29
C GLU A 24 -11.33 15.95 -8.33
N ARG A 25 -10.45 15.68 -7.34
CA ARG A 25 -9.59 14.47 -7.35
C ARG A 25 -9.31 13.89 -5.95
N ARG A 26 -10.02 12.84 -5.53
CA ARG A 26 -9.98 12.28 -4.15
C ARG A 26 -8.56 11.88 -3.68
N ARG A 27 -8.31 12.01 -2.37
CA ARG A 27 -7.12 11.45 -1.69
C ARG A 27 -7.05 9.93 -1.89
N ILE A 28 -5.89 9.40 -2.30
CA ILE A 28 -5.70 7.97 -2.57
C ILE A 28 -4.76 7.36 -1.53
N TRP A 29 -5.19 6.23 -0.96
CA TRP A 29 -4.37 5.35 -0.14
C TRP A 29 -4.14 4.04 -0.89
N ARG A 30 -2.97 3.46 -0.72
CA ARG A 30 -2.55 2.15 -1.25
C ARG A 30 -2.07 1.30 -0.07
N LYS A 31 -2.11 -0.02 -0.22
CA LYS A 31 -1.49 -0.93 0.75
C LYS A 31 -0.19 -1.45 0.18
N LEU A 32 0.86 -1.41 0.99
CA LEU A 32 2.13 -2.09 0.73
C LEU A 32 2.14 -3.35 1.59
N HIS A 33 2.21 -4.50 0.94
CA HIS A 33 2.34 -5.79 1.60
C HIS A 33 3.82 -6.20 1.57
N LEU A 34 4.40 -6.50 2.73
CA LEU A 34 5.78 -6.93 2.86
C LEU A 34 5.83 -8.36 3.40
N ALA A 35 6.58 -9.22 2.72
CA ALA A 35 6.91 -10.56 3.20
C ALA A 35 8.38 -10.64 3.55
N VAL A 36 8.67 -11.14 4.75
CA VAL A 36 10.03 -11.29 5.29
C VAL A 36 10.29 -12.75 5.67
N ASP A 37 11.48 -13.24 5.34
CA ASP A 37 11.94 -14.54 5.85
C ASP A 37 12.31 -14.41 7.32
N SER A 38 11.73 -15.25 8.17
CA SER A 38 11.91 -15.18 9.62
C SER A 38 13.28 -15.66 10.10
N ASN A 39 14.05 -16.34 9.25
CA ASN A 39 15.36 -16.89 9.59
C ASN A 39 16.49 -15.96 9.11
N THR A 40 16.37 -15.42 7.90
CA THR A 40 17.41 -14.54 7.31
C THR A 40 17.13 -13.06 7.53
N HIS A 41 15.89 -12.70 7.89
CA HIS A 41 15.38 -11.34 8.00
C HIS A 41 15.42 -10.56 6.67
N GLU A 42 15.49 -11.27 5.54
CA GLU A 42 15.47 -10.66 4.22
C GLU A 42 14.05 -10.42 3.73
N ILE A 43 13.86 -9.33 2.99
CA ILE A 43 12.61 -9.06 2.29
C ILE A 43 12.55 -9.97 1.07
N ILE A 44 11.54 -10.84 1.04
CA ILE A 44 11.33 -11.81 -0.04
C ILE A 44 10.23 -11.38 -1.00
N CYS A 45 9.33 -10.48 -0.59
CA CYS A 45 8.38 -9.84 -1.48
C CYS A 45 7.95 -8.46 -0.96
N ALA A 46 7.68 -7.56 -1.91
CA ALA A 46 7.05 -6.27 -1.67
C ALA A 46 6.04 -6.01 -2.80
N ASP A 47 4.75 -5.98 -2.47
CA ASP A 47 3.68 -5.75 -3.45
C ASP A 47 2.80 -4.56 -3.05
N LEU A 48 2.35 -3.79 -4.03
CA LEU A 48 1.57 -2.57 -3.82
C LEU A 48 0.18 -2.70 -4.46
N SER A 49 -0.85 -2.62 -3.62
CA SER A 49 -2.23 -2.89 -4.01
C SER A 49 -3.17 -1.71 -3.69
N LEU A 50 -4.44 -1.85 -4.08
CA LEU A 50 -5.50 -0.96 -3.65
C LEU A 50 -5.83 -1.18 -2.17
N ASN A 51 -6.38 -0.17 -1.52
CA ASN A 51 -6.59 -0.18 -0.06
C ASN A 51 -7.57 -1.27 0.43
N ASN A 52 -8.36 -1.86 -0.47
CA ASN A 52 -9.33 -2.91 -0.17
C ASN A 52 -8.74 -4.33 -0.28
N VAL A 53 -7.51 -4.49 -0.77
CA VAL A 53 -6.85 -5.80 -0.87
C VAL A 53 -6.32 -6.21 0.50
N THR A 54 -6.54 -7.46 0.87
CA THR A 54 -6.05 -8.07 2.12
C THR A 54 -4.75 -8.83 1.89
N ASP A 55 -4.02 -9.12 2.98
CA ASP A 55 -2.77 -9.89 2.88
C ASP A 55 -2.99 -11.28 2.29
N SER A 56 -4.10 -11.94 2.62
CA SER A 56 -4.45 -13.25 2.06
C SER A 56 -4.78 -13.22 0.56
N GLU A 57 -5.27 -12.08 0.06
CA GLU A 57 -5.51 -11.89 -1.38
C GLU A 57 -4.23 -11.54 -2.14
N ALA A 58 -3.32 -10.77 -1.52
CA ALA A 58 -2.02 -10.42 -2.09
C ALA A 58 -1.04 -11.61 -2.08
N PHE A 59 -1.13 -12.47 -1.06
CA PHE A 59 -0.31 -13.65 -0.87
C PHE A 59 -1.20 -14.89 -0.61
N PRO A 60 -1.84 -15.44 -1.65
CA PRO A 60 -2.45 -16.76 -1.55
C PRO A 60 -1.32 -17.78 -1.33
N GLY A 61 -1.48 -18.61 -0.29
CA GLY A 61 -0.46 -19.57 0.16
C GLY A 61 -0.04 -20.59 -0.89
#